data_AF-A0A7S0NRJ8-F1
#
_entry.id   AF-A0A7S0NRJ8-F1
#
_cell.length_a   1.000
_cell.length_b   1.000
_cell.length_c   1.000
_cell.angle_alpha   90.00
_cell.angle_beta   90.00
_cell.angle_gamma   90.00
#
_symmetry.space_group_name_H-M   'P 1'
#
loop_
_entity.id
_entity.type
_entity.pdbx_description
1 polymer ?
#
loop_
_entity_poly.entity_id
_entity_poly.type
_entity_poly.pdbx_seq_one_letter_code
_entity_poly.pdbx_strand_id
1 'polypeptide(L)'
;MSPVPSLPPPSQPPPTTPPPIPPHIPPPPSAPPPPSPPPLLHFVVTVDDGPFAFEIRWKLECDGGKELSGGAPFEGSIWLSPSSSCQLTMEDDFEDGWQGVHWKGIGQKLSMAANLTKQIHTFSVPDVPPPSTPPRPTPPPSPSPPPSPLDTTIPAGGIRIVSGATGAKLACLRQGQDKNTTSAPWGAASATIALQCCEESKPGALDTCRRYIGSDSAQGCVGGKRPNMKEFTYAQAVTECARLGIKHNGGKPYVLCNHECDKQGCLYNEFPVYTRLPCE
;
A
#
# COMPACT_ATOMS: atom_id res chain seq x y z
N MET A 1 33.77 -121.02 9.38
CA MET A 1 34.04 -120.24 10.62
C MET A 1 32.99 -119.16 10.70
N SER A 2 32.02 -119.33 11.60
CA SER A 2 30.88 -118.42 11.80
C SER A 2 31.34 -117.06 12.33
N PRO A 3 30.83 -115.93 11.81
CA PRO A 3 30.73 -114.71 12.58
C PRO A 3 29.39 -114.65 13.33
N VAL A 4 29.49 -114.26 14.60
CA VAL A 4 28.42 -114.15 15.60
C VAL A 4 27.42 -113.05 15.21
N PRO A 5 26.10 -113.20 15.48
CA PRO A 5 25.11 -112.18 15.15
C PRO A 5 25.23 -110.97 16.08
N SER A 6 25.38 -109.77 15.48
CA SER A 6 25.31 -108.49 16.19
C SER A 6 23.86 -108.17 16.55
N LEU A 7 23.62 -107.86 17.83
CA LEU A 7 22.35 -107.36 18.35
C LEU A 7 21.99 -106.02 17.68
N PRO A 8 20.71 -105.80 17.31
CA PRO A 8 20.27 -104.54 16.73
C PRO A 8 20.33 -103.41 17.78
N PRO A 9 20.66 -102.18 17.37
CA PRO A 9 20.68 -101.02 18.25
C PRO A 9 19.28 -100.71 18.80
N PRO A 10 19.19 -100.13 20.01
CA PRO A 10 17.91 -99.76 20.62
C PRO A 10 17.19 -98.68 19.79
N SER A 11 15.89 -98.87 19.61
CA SER A 11 15.00 -97.97 18.88
C SER A 11 15.08 -96.54 19.43
N GLN A 12 15.41 -95.57 18.56
CA GLN A 12 15.35 -94.15 18.92
C GLN A 12 13.90 -93.75 19.26
N PRO A 13 13.68 -92.99 20.35
CA PRO A 13 12.36 -92.45 20.66
C PRO A 13 11.90 -91.48 19.55
N PRO A 14 10.59 -91.41 19.28
CA PRO A 14 10.07 -90.55 18.23
C PRO A 14 10.40 -89.07 18.49
N PRO A 15 10.60 -88.25 17.45
CA PRO A 15 10.86 -86.82 17.61
C PRO A 15 9.68 -86.15 18.32
N THR A 16 9.97 -85.47 19.42
CA THR A 16 8.99 -84.63 20.12
C THR A 16 8.63 -83.46 19.23
N THR A 17 7.35 -83.37 18.84
CA THR A 17 6.80 -82.23 18.11
C THR A 17 6.98 -80.95 18.92
N PRO A 18 7.46 -79.85 18.31
CA PRO A 18 7.56 -78.56 18.99
C PRO A 18 6.16 -78.08 19.42
N PRO A 19 6.05 -77.35 20.55
CA PRO A 19 4.78 -76.81 21.00
C PRO A 19 4.19 -75.85 19.96
N PRO A 20 2.84 -75.75 19.88
CA PRO A 20 2.19 -74.82 18.96
C PRO A 20 2.63 -73.38 19.24
N ILE A 21 3.07 -72.69 18.20
CA ILE A 21 3.39 -71.25 18.25
C ILE A 21 2.13 -70.52 18.74
N PRO A 22 2.22 -69.67 19.79
CA PRO A 22 1.10 -68.86 20.22
C PRO A 22 0.56 -68.05 19.05
N PRO A 23 -0.77 -67.87 18.91
CA PRO A 23 -1.32 -67.06 17.84
C PRO A 23 -0.68 -65.68 17.88
N HIS A 24 -0.05 -65.28 16.77
CA HIS A 24 0.48 -63.93 16.59
C HIS A 24 -0.67 -62.95 16.76
N ILE A 25 -0.74 -62.28 17.92
CA ILE A 25 -1.66 -61.17 18.12
C ILE A 25 -1.16 -60.04 17.20
N PRO A 26 -1.96 -59.61 16.21
CA PRO A 26 -1.57 -58.49 15.37
C PRO A 26 -1.33 -57.26 16.24
N PRO A 27 -0.33 -56.42 15.92
CA PRO A 27 -0.13 -55.17 16.64
C PRO A 27 -1.42 -54.36 16.61
N PRO A 28 -1.76 -53.63 17.69
CA PRO A 28 -2.92 -52.75 17.69
C PRO A 28 -2.84 -51.81 16.49
N PRO A 29 -3.96 -51.55 15.80
CA PRO A 29 -3.96 -50.63 14.66
C PRO A 29 -3.34 -49.31 15.08
N SER A 30 -2.39 -48.81 14.29
CA SER A 30 -1.74 -47.52 14.52
C SER A 30 -2.82 -46.45 14.71
N ALA A 31 -2.66 -45.62 15.75
CA ALA A 31 -3.59 -44.52 15.99
C ALA A 31 -3.74 -43.71 14.70
N PRO A 32 -4.97 -43.31 14.34
CA PRO A 32 -5.18 -42.50 13.14
C PRO A 32 -4.30 -41.24 13.23
N PRO A 33 -3.74 -40.78 12.09
CA PRO A 33 -2.96 -39.55 12.08
C PRO A 33 -3.81 -38.40 12.65
N PRO A 34 -3.19 -37.44 13.36
CA PRO A 34 -3.92 -36.29 13.87
C PRO A 34 -4.65 -35.59 12.73
N PRO A 35 -5.87 -35.07 12.96
CA PRO A 35 -6.62 -34.37 11.94
C PRO A 35 -5.78 -33.22 11.36
N SER A 36 -5.79 -33.07 10.03
CA SER A 36 -5.11 -31.96 9.37
C SER A 36 -5.64 -30.63 9.90
N PRO A 37 -4.78 -29.62 10.13
CA PRO A 37 -5.24 -28.31 10.58
C PRO A 37 -6.21 -27.70 9.56
N PRO A 38 -7.22 -26.93 10.01
CA PRO A 38 -8.13 -26.24 9.11
C PRO A 38 -7.38 -25.32 8.14
N PRO A 39 -7.86 -25.14 6.90
CA PRO A 39 -7.26 -24.20 5.95
C PRO A 39 -7.44 -22.76 6.44
N LEU A 40 -6.39 -21.95 6.30
CA LEU A 40 -6.44 -20.51 6.52
C LEU A 40 -6.86 -19.79 5.23
N LEU A 41 -7.65 -18.73 5.37
CA LEU A 41 -8.08 -17.84 4.29
C LEU A 41 -7.19 -16.59 4.24
N HIS A 42 -6.81 -16.16 3.04
CA HIS A 42 -6.05 -14.93 2.80
C HIS A 42 -6.99 -13.75 2.56
N PHE A 43 -6.80 -12.67 3.31
CA PHE A 43 -7.53 -11.42 3.11
C PHE A 43 -6.57 -10.26 2.90
N VAL A 44 -6.93 -9.39 1.95
CA VAL A 44 -6.32 -8.06 1.80
C VAL A 44 -7.17 -7.07 2.60
N VAL A 45 -6.49 -6.24 3.38
CA VAL A 45 -7.08 -5.16 4.16
C VAL A 45 -6.56 -3.84 3.62
N THR A 46 -7.46 -2.91 3.29
CA THR A 46 -7.12 -1.58 2.81
C THR A 46 -7.85 -0.50 3.59
N VAL A 47 -7.20 0.64 3.79
CA VAL A 47 -7.86 1.87 4.26
C VAL A 47 -7.60 2.96 3.22
N ASP A 48 -8.68 3.62 2.80
CA ASP A 48 -8.62 4.70 1.82
C ASP A 48 -7.71 5.85 2.33
N ASP A 49 -7.05 6.56 1.42
CA ASP A 49 -6.37 7.82 1.76
C ASP A 49 -7.40 8.94 1.97
N GLY A 50 -7.07 9.95 2.76
CA GLY A 50 -7.99 11.03 3.11
C GLY A 50 -7.31 12.27 3.67
N PRO A 51 -8.00 13.42 3.65
CA PRO A 51 -7.46 14.71 4.08
C PRO A 51 -7.03 14.74 5.55
N PHE A 52 -7.63 13.88 6.36
CA PHE A 52 -7.35 13.75 7.79
C PHE A 52 -6.84 12.35 8.15
N ALA A 53 -6.20 11.68 7.20
CA ALA A 53 -5.68 10.33 7.38
C ALA A 53 -4.74 10.15 8.60
N PHE A 54 -4.19 11.25 9.12
CA PHE A 54 -3.37 11.30 10.32
C PHE A 54 -4.14 11.12 11.64
N GLU A 55 -5.44 11.39 11.69
CA GLU A 55 -6.29 11.18 12.87
C GLU A 55 -6.83 9.75 12.95
N ILE A 56 -6.78 9.04 11.81
CA ILE A 56 -7.36 7.72 11.65
C ILE A 56 -6.40 6.67 12.20
N ARG A 57 -6.86 5.93 13.22
CA ARG A 57 -6.19 4.73 13.71
C ARG A 57 -7.18 3.58 13.76
N TRP A 58 -6.70 2.37 13.52
CA TRP A 58 -7.53 1.20 13.69
C TRP A 58 -6.71 -0.01 14.10
N LYS A 59 -7.40 -0.93 14.76
CA LYS A 59 -6.88 -2.21 15.20
C LYS A 59 -7.90 -3.29 14.92
N LEU A 60 -7.50 -4.31 14.16
CA LEU A 60 -8.25 -5.52 13.94
C LEU A 60 -7.65 -6.62 14.82
N GLU A 61 -8.48 -7.25 15.64
CA GLU A 61 -8.12 -8.37 16.51
C GLU A 61 -9.07 -9.53 16.24
N CYS A 62 -8.54 -10.68 15.84
CA CYS A 62 -9.32 -11.87 15.55
C CYS A 62 -8.90 -13.05 16.46
N ASP A 63 -9.81 -14.02 16.60
CA ASP A 63 -9.56 -15.26 17.33
C ASP A 63 -8.27 -15.96 16.86
N GLY A 64 -7.59 -16.65 17.78
CA GLY A 64 -6.29 -17.28 17.50
C GLY A 64 -5.11 -16.29 17.50
N GLY A 65 -5.29 -15.14 18.14
CA GLY A 65 -4.24 -14.14 18.39
C GLY A 65 -3.73 -13.45 17.12
N LYS A 66 -4.57 -13.35 16.09
CA LYS A 66 -4.23 -12.70 14.83
C LYS A 66 -4.62 -11.23 14.94
N GLU A 67 -3.68 -10.33 14.76
CA GLU A 67 -3.94 -8.90 14.78
C GLU A 67 -3.32 -8.19 13.57
N LEU A 68 -3.93 -7.08 13.19
CA LEU A 68 -3.40 -6.12 12.23
C LEU A 68 -3.86 -4.73 12.63
N SER A 69 -2.96 -3.75 12.57
CA SER A 69 -3.27 -2.36 12.90
C SER A 69 -2.63 -1.41 11.91
N GLY A 70 -3.18 -0.21 11.83
CA GLY A 70 -2.68 0.82 10.92
C GLY A 70 -3.42 2.14 11.06
N GLY A 71 -3.11 3.06 10.16
CA GLY A 71 -3.86 4.29 9.96
C GLY A 71 -4.41 4.36 8.54
N ALA A 72 -4.59 5.57 8.03
CA ALA A 72 -4.88 5.83 6.63
C ALA A 72 -3.69 6.54 5.93
N PRO A 73 -3.46 6.30 4.63
CA PRO A 73 -3.89 5.11 3.90
C PRO A 73 -3.16 3.86 4.41
N PHE A 74 -3.74 2.69 4.15
CA PHE A 74 -3.11 1.41 4.47
C PHE A 74 -3.42 0.34 3.43
N GLU A 75 -2.47 -0.55 3.16
CA GLU A 75 -2.68 -1.79 2.44
C GLU A 75 -1.83 -2.89 3.09
N GLY A 76 -2.46 -4.00 3.45
CA GLY A 76 -1.82 -5.11 4.11
C GLY A 76 -2.61 -6.41 3.94
N SER A 77 -2.07 -7.50 4.48
CA SER A 77 -2.65 -8.83 4.35
C SER A 77 -2.66 -9.59 5.66
N ILE A 78 -3.67 -10.42 5.87
CA ILE A 78 -3.81 -11.27 7.05
C ILE A 78 -4.37 -12.65 6.68
N TRP A 79 -3.94 -13.67 7.42
CA TRP A 79 -4.40 -15.06 7.27
C TRP A 79 -5.27 -15.43 8.46
N LEU A 80 -6.53 -15.80 8.20
CA LEU A 80 -7.54 -16.02 9.23
C LEU A 80 -8.24 -17.37 9.05
N SER A 81 -8.71 -17.95 10.14
CA SER A 81 -9.54 -19.16 10.06
C SER A 81 -10.98 -18.77 9.68
N PRO A 82 -11.69 -19.62 8.92
CA PRO A 82 -13.12 -19.46 8.69
C PRO A 82 -13.90 -19.42 10.02
N SER A 83 -15.01 -18.68 10.07
CA SER A 83 -15.83 -18.47 11.26
C SER A 83 -15.14 -17.78 12.46
N SER A 84 -13.85 -17.40 12.35
CA SER A 84 -13.20 -16.65 13.42
C SER A 84 -13.91 -15.32 13.68
N SER A 85 -14.14 -15.01 14.95
CA SER A 85 -14.63 -13.70 15.36
C SER A 85 -13.51 -12.67 15.24
N CYS A 86 -13.82 -11.52 14.68
CA CYS A 86 -12.93 -10.39 14.55
C CYS A 86 -13.58 -9.13 15.13
N GLN A 87 -12.78 -8.37 15.87
CA GLN A 87 -13.13 -7.06 16.39
C GLN A 87 -12.27 -6.00 15.71
N LEU A 88 -12.91 -5.10 14.99
CA LEU A 88 -12.29 -3.89 14.46
C LEU A 88 -12.58 -2.73 15.40
N THR A 89 -11.53 -2.21 16.01
CA THR A 89 -11.51 -0.92 16.69
C THR A 89 -11.13 0.16 15.68
N MET A 90 -11.96 1.19 15.56
CA MET A 90 -11.73 2.38 14.75
C MET A 90 -11.63 3.57 15.71
N GLU A 91 -10.59 4.38 15.57
CA GLU A 91 -10.29 5.52 16.42
C GLU A 91 -10.09 6.77 15.55
N ASP A 92 -10.44 7.91 16.12
CA ASP A 92 -10.40 9.23 15.51
C ASP A 92 -10.02 10.25 16.59
N ASP A 93 -8.92 10.97 16.35
CA ASP A 93 -8.36 11.92 17.30
C ASP A 93 -9.19 13.23 17.40
N PHE A 94 -10.04 13.54 16.42
CA PHE A 94 -10.82 14.81 16.38
C PHE A 94 -12.34 14.64 16.52
N GLU A 95 -12.80 13.40 16.70
CA GLU A 95 -14.20 13.05 16.94
C GLU A 95 -15.19 13.58 15.90
N ASP A 96 -14.76 13.90 14.68
CA ASP A 96 -15.63 14.35 13.59
C ASP A 96 -15.89 13.23 12.56
N GLY A 97 -15.43 12.02 12.87
CA GLY A 97 -15.57 10.83 12.09
C GLY A 97 -14.49 10.74 11.02
N TRP A 98 -14.50 9.65 10.25
CA TRP A 98 -13.44 9.45 9.24
C TRP A 98 -13.69 10.18 7.91
N GLN A 99 -14.73 11.01 7.86
CA GLN A 99 -14.98 11.98 6.78
C GLN A 99 -14.88 11.40 5.35
N GLY A 100 -15.35 10.16 5.17
CA GLY A 100 -15.36 9.47 3.87
C GLY A 100 -14.17 8.54 3.61
N VAL A 101 -13.26 8.39 4.57
CA VAL A 101 -12.27 7.30 4.57
C VAL A 101 -12.94 6.01 5.03
N HIS A 102 -12.67 4.91 4.32
CA HIS A 102 -13.25 3.60 4.62
C HIS A 102 -12.16 2.57 4.88
N TRP A 103 -12.36 1.77 5.93
CA TRP A 103 -11.70 0.49 6.12
C TRP A 103 -12.39 -0.59 5.29
N LYS A 104 -11.63 -1.42 4.59
CA LYS A 104 -12.13 -2.53 3.77
C LYS A 104 -11.32 -3.78 4.03
N GLY A 105 -12.00 -4.90 4.27
CA GLY A 105 -11.35 -6.18 4.52
C GLY A 105 -12.36 -7.22 4.97
N ILE A 106 -12.08 -8.50 4.71
CA ILE A 106 -12.91 -9.62 5.19
C ILE A 106 -14.39 -9.45 4.78
N GLY A 107 -14.62 -8.95 3.55
CA GLY A 107 -15.96 -8.69 3.02
C GLY A 107 -16.69 -7.47 3.61
N GLN A 108 -16.06 -6.72 4.52
CA GLN A 108 -16.63 -5.52 5.12
C GLN A 108 -16.12 -4.24 4.43
N LYS A 109 -16.93 -3.20 4.49
CA LYS A 109 -16.56 -1.81 4.18
C LYS A 109 -17.18 -0.91 5.24
N LEU A 110 -16.35 -0.29 6.07
CA LEU A 110 -16.76 0.44 7.27
C LEU A 110 -16.10 1.82 7.31
N SER A 111 -16.76 2.79 7.93
CA SER A 111 -16.23 4.12 8.22
C SER A 111 -16.72 4.53 9.61
N MET A 112 -15.99 5.43 10.28
CA MET A 112 -16.33 5.85 11.63
C MET A 112 -17.33 7.01 11.61
N ALA A 113 -18.32 6.96 12.50
CA ALA A 113 -19.31 8.04 12.67
C ALA A 113 -18.73 9.20 13.47
N ALA A 114 -19.22 10.42 13.19
CA ALA A 114 -18.86 11.62 13.93
C ALA A 114 -19.35 11.58 15.40
N ASN A 115 -18.71 12.39 16.25
CA ASN A 115 -18.90 12.54 17.69
C ASN A 115 -18.55 11.29 18.52
N LEU A 116 -17.57 10.52 18.05
CA LEU A 116 -17.02 9.36 18.76
C LEU A 116 -15.50 9.45 18.70
N THR A 117 -14.81 9.11 19.79
CA THR A 117 -13.34 8.89 19.78
C THR A 117 -12.96 7.49 19.33
N LYS A 118 -13.89 6.55 19.54
CA LYS A 118 -13.69 5.13 19.30
C LYS A 118 -15.00 4.46 18.90
N GLN A 119 -14.96 3.66 17.83
CA GLN A 119 -16.06 2.83 17.38
C GLN A 119 -15.58 1.39 17.22
N ILE A 120 -16.34 0.45 17.76
CA ILE A 120 -16.01 -0.98 17.69
C ILE A 120 -17.02 -1.67 16.78
N HIS A 121 -16.53 -2.48 15.86
CA HIS A 121 -17.34 -3.33 15.00
C HIS A 121 -16.89 -4.78 15.13
N THR A 122 -17.83 -5.69 15.40
CA THR A 122 -17.55 -7.12 15.52
C THR A 122 -18.21 -7.87 14.37
N PHE A 123 -17.47 -8.75 13.72
CA PHE A 123 -17.95 -9.58 12.62
C PHE A 123 -17.20 -10.92 12.58
N SER A 124 -17.77 -11.89 11.86
CA SER A 124 -17.14 -13.21 11.68
C SER A 124 -16.54 -13.33 10.28
N VAL A 125 -15.41 -14.04 10.19
CA VAL A 125 -14.80 -14.43 8.91
C VAL A 125 -15.77 -15.38 8.18
N PRO A 126 -16.11 -15.14 6.90
CA PRO A 126 -17.04 -16.00 6.19
C PRO A 126 -16.49 -17.44 6.06
N ASP A 127 -17.37 -18.43 6.25
CA ASP A 127 -17.04 -19.87 6.14
C ASP A 127 -16.66 -20.32 4.74
N VAL A 128 -17.11 -19.58 3.73
CA VAL A 128 -16.84 -19.84 2.32
C VAL A 128 -15.96 -18.69 1.85
N PRO A 129 -14.82 -18.94 1.15
CA PRO A 129 -14.24 -17.88 0.34
C PRO A 129 -15.37 -17.31 -0.52
N PRO A 130 -15.53 -15.98 -0.65
CA PRO A 130 -16.58 -15.42 -1.49
C PRO A 130 -16.55 -16.17 -2.82
N PRO A 131 -17.70 -16.61 -3.37
CA PRO A 131 -17.69 -17.39 -4.60
C PRO A 131 -16.79 -16.64 -5.58
N SER A 132 -15.73 -17.31 -6.02
CA SER A 132 -14.93 -16.87 -7.16
C SER A 132 -15.84 -17.00 -8.38
N THR A 133 -16.89 -16.19 -8.47
CA THR A 133 -17.32 -15.75 -9.78
C THR A 133 -16.08 -15.07 -10.34
N PRO A 134 -15.49 -15.56 -11.44
CA PRO A 134 -14.70 -14.66 -12.26
C PRO A 134 -15.61 -13.45 -12.45
N PRO A 135 -15.12 -12.22 -12.25
CA PRO A 135 -15.93 -11.07 -12.59
C PRO A 135 -16.43 -11.34 -14.00
N ARG A 136 -17.77 -11.36 -14.20
CA ARG A 136 -18.33 -11.16 -15.54
C ARG A 136 -17.49 -10.03 -16.11
N PRO A 137 -16.87 -10.17 -17.30
CA PRO A 137 -16.14 -9.06 -17.86
C PRO A 137 -17.13 -7.92 -17.86
N THR A 138 -16.87 -6.93 -17.01
CA THR A 138 -17.57 -5.68 -17.08
C THR A 138 -17.45 -5.28 -18.55
N PRO A 139 -18.53 -4.81 -19.21
CA PRO A 139 -18.31 -4.04 -20.41
C PRO A 139 -17.20 -3.07 -20.03
N PRO A 140 -16.09 -3.00 -20.77
CA PRO A 140 -14.97 -2.17 -20.38
C PRO A 140 -15.58 -0.84 -19.96
N PRO A 141 -15.24 -0.28 -18.78
CA PRO A 141 -15.63 1.09 -18.49
C PRO A 141 -15.30 1.85 -19.76
N SER A 142 -16.30 2.47 -20.38
CA SER A 142 -16.09 3.26 -21.60
C SER A 142 -14.79 3.99 -21.36
N PRO A 143 -13.72 3.73 -22.13
CA PRO A 143 -12.38 4.04 -21.70
C PRO A 143 -12.44 5.47 -21.20
N SER A 144 -12.18 5.65 -19.89
CA SER A 144 -11.87 6.97 -19.40
C SER A 144 -10.87 7.50 -20.42
N PRO A 145 -11.11 8.68 -21.02
CA PRO A 145 -10.20 9.19 -22.03
C PRO A 145 -8.80 9.00 -21.46
N PRO A 146 -7.87 8.43 -22.27
CA PRO A 146 -6.52 8.11 -21.77
C PRO A 146 -6.06 9.28 -20.92
N PRO A 147 -5.50 9.06 -19.70
CA PRO A 147 -4.97 10.16 -18.92
C PRO A 147 -4.14 10.97 -19.89
N SER A 148 -4.50 12.25 -20.09
CA SER A 148 -3.83 13.12 -21.04
C SER A 148 -2.34 12.85 -20.88
N PRO A 149 -1.61 12.52 -21.96
CA PRO A 149 -0.22 12.11 -21.84
C PRO A 149 0.47 13.13 -20.96
N LEU A 150 1.01 12.67 -19.83
CA LEU A 150 1.73 13.54 -18.91
C LEU A 150 2.82 14.22 -19.73
N ASP A 151 2.67 15.53 -19.95
CA ASP A 151 3.62 16.35 -20.71
C ASP A 151 4.88 16.54 -19.86
N THR A 152 5.64 15.45 -19.76
CA THR A 152 6.94 15.35 -19.10
C THR A 152 8.05 15.95 -19.93
N THR A 153 7.76 16.28 -21.19
CA THR A 153 8.66 17.06 -22.05
C THR A 153 8.39 18.54 -21.82
N ILE A 154 9.46 19.32 -21.67
CA ILE A 154 9.33 20.78 -21.61
C ILE A 154 8.59 21.25 -22.88
N PRO A 155 7.49 22.02 -22.78
CA PRO A 155 6.77 22.54 -23.92
C PRO A 155 7.68 23.28 -24.90
N ALA A 156 7.32 23.30 -26.19
CA ALA A 156 8.11 24.00 -27.22
C ALA A 156 8.33 25.50 -26.90
N GLY A 157 7.33 26.14 -26.27
CA GLY A 157 7.43 27.51 -25.78
C GLY A 157 8.35 27.68 -24.57
N GLY A 158 8.81 26.60 -23.94
CA GLY A 158 9.53 26.59 -22.68
C GLY A 158 8.65 26.89 -21.47
N ILE A 159 9.19 26.71 -20.27
CA ILE A 159 8.54 27.09 -19.02
C ILE A 159 9.41 28.05 -18.21
N ARG A 160 8.77 28.94 -17.47
CA ARG A 160 9.44 29.90 -16.59
C ARG A 160 9.74 29.28 -15.24
N ILE A 161 10.98 29.42 -14.82
CA ILE A 161 11.32 29.36 -13.41
C ILE A 161 11.17 30.76 -12.85
N VAL A 162 10.40 30.90 -11.77
CA VAL A 162 10.09 32.19 -11.16
C VAL A 162 10.49 32.22 -9.70
N SER A 163 10.55 33.42 -9.13
CA SER A 163 10.67 33.61 -7.69
C SER A 163 9.41 33.12 -6.98
N GLY A 164 9.56 32.24 -5.99
CA GLY A 164 8.43 31.76 -5.19
C GLY A 164 7.79 32.82 -4.28
N ALA A 165 8.39 34.02 -4.17
CA ALA A 165 7.82 35.14 -3.41
C ALA A 165 7.14 36.20 -4.28
N THR A 166 7.58 36.36 -5.53
CA THR A 166 7.17 37.51 -6.37
C THR A 166 6.69 37.15 -7.76
N GLY A 167 6.84 35.90 -8.21
CA GLY A 167 6.52 35.50 -9.58
C GLY A 167 7.46 36.09 -10.64
N ALA A 168 8.50 36.83 -10.24
CA ALA A 168 9.49 37.40 -11.14
C ALA A 168 10.20 36.28 -11.92
N LYS A 169 10.32 36.42 -13.25
CA LYS A 169 11.04 35.48 -14.12
C LYS A 169 12.52 35.46 -13.74
N LEU A 170 13.04 34.28 -13.44
CA LEU A 170 14.46 34.07 -13.11
C LEU A 170 15.20 33.35 -14.23
N ALA A 171 14.56 32.33 -14.82
CA ALA A 171 15.11 31.56 -15.91
C ALA A 171 14.01 30.98 -16.79
N CYS A 172 14.43 30.41 -17.92
CA CYS A 172 13.59 29.68 -18.85
C CYS A 172 14.18 28.31 -19.08
N LEU A 173 13.39 27.26 -18.88
CA LEU A 173 13.77 25.92 -19.34
C LEU A 173 13.20 25.71 -20.73
N ARG A 174 14.05 25.32 -21.68
CA ARG A 174 13.73 25.10 -23.08
C ARG A 174 13.76 23.61 -23.43
N GLN A 175 12.85 23.20 -24.29
CA GLN A 175 12.80 21.84 -24.83
C GLN A 175 14.12 21.47 -25.52
N GLY A 176 14.64 20.27 -25.24
CA GLY A 176 15.89 19.76 -25.81
C GLY A 176 17.17 20.29 -25.19
N GLN A 177 17.11 21.38 -24.41
CA GLN A 177 18.28 22.00 -23.78
C GLN A 177 18.33 21.75 -22.27
N ASP A 178 17.24 22.00 -21.57
CA ASP A 178 17.24 22.12 -20.10
C ASP A 178 16.60 20.92 -19.38
N LYS A 179 16.57 19.76 -20.04
CA LYS A 179 15.88 18.55 -19.54
C LYS A 179 16.41 18.04 -18.21
N ASN A 180 17.67 18.33 -17.87
CA ASN A 180 18.34 17.88 -16.65
C ASN A 180 18.56 19.01 -15.63
N THR A 181 18.01 20.20 -15.88
CA THR A 181 18.20 21.34 -15.00
C THR A 181 17.43 21.16 -13.70
N THR A 182 18.12 21.26 -12.55
CA THR A 182 17.53 21.14 -11.20
C THR A 182 17.72 22.40 -10.34
N SER A 183 18.47 23.38 -10.85
CA SER A 183 18.78 24.64 -10.16
C SER A 183 18.57 25.84 -11.09
N ALA A 184 18.38 27.03 -10.50
CA ALA A 184 18.19 28.27 -11.23
C ALA A 184 18.88 29.45 -10.51
N PRO A 185 19.11 30.58 -11.20
CA PRO A 185 19.71 31.77 -10.61
C PRO A 185 18.94 32.25 -9.38
N TRP A 186 19.68 32.55 -8.31
CA TRP A 186 19.16 33.08 -7.06
C TRP A 186 20.17 34.05 -6.43
N GLY A 187 19.92 35.35 -6.60
CA GLY A 187 20.88 36.39 -6.22
C GLY A 187 22.19 36.25 -7.00
N ALA A 188 23.31 36.18 -6.29
CA ALA A 188 24.65 36.04 -6.88
C ALA A 188 25.04 34.57 -7.18
N ALA A 189 24.19 33.60 -6.83
CA ALA A 189 24.46 32.17 -6.97
C ALA A 189 23.31 31.43 -7.69
N SER A 190 23.28 30.11 -7.60
CA SER A 190 22.14 29.28 -8.00
C SER A 190 21.56 28.56 -6.79
N ALA A 191 20.26 28.27 -6.83
CA ALA A 191 19.57 27.49 -5.82
C ALA A 191 18.76 26.36 -6.48
N THR A 192 18.56 25.26 -5.75
CA THR A 192 17.65 24.18 -6.17
C THR A 192 16.26 24.75 -6.45
N ILE A 193 15.66 24.34 -7.57
CA ILE A 193 14.30 24.73 -7.94
C ILE A 193 13.32 23.94 -7.08
N ALA A 194 12.54 24.64 -6.26
CA ALA A 194 11.51 24.03 -5.43
C ALA A 194 10.32 23.58 -6.29
N LEU A 195 9.82 22.38 -6.00
CA LEU A 195 8.58 21.87 -6.60
C LEU A 195 7.38 22.53 -5.94
N GLN A 196 6.45 23.06 -6.73
CA GLN A 196 5.13 23.45 -6.26
C GLN A 196 4.07 22.84 -7.18
N CYS A 197 3.11 22.18 -6.56
CA CYS A 197 2.03 21.49 -7.26
C CYS A 197 0.73 22.26 -7.08
N CYS A 198 -0.18 22.07 -8.02
CA CYS A 198 -1.42 22.81 -8.09
C CYS A 198 -2.57 21.95 -8.57
N GLU A 199 -3.75 22.21 -8.04
CA GLU A 199 -5.00 21.75 -8.64
C GLU A 199 -5.34 22.66 -9.80
N GLU A 200 -5.44 22.05 -10.99
CA GLU A 200 -5.75 22.78 -12.20
C GLU A 200 -7.12 23.45 -12.09
N SER A 201 -7.13 24.77 -12.22
CA SER A 201 -8.35 25.58 -12.20
C SER A 201 -8.89 25.82 -13.59
N LYS A 202 -10.10 26.40 -13.67
CA LYS A 202 -10.70 26.79 -14.96
C LYS A 202 -9.77 27.78 -15.70
N PRO A 203 -9.78 27.78 -17.05
CA PRO A 203 -9.00 28.74 -17.83
C PRO A 203 -9.23 30.19 -17.37
N GLY A 204 -8.16 30.94 -17.16
CA GLY A 204 -8.20 32.33 -16.68
C GLY A 204 -8.29 32.49 -15.17
N ALA A 205 -8.33 31.41 -14.40
CA ALA A 205 -8.21 31.44 -12.94
C ALA A 205 -6.81 30.99 -12.49
N LEU A 206 -6.40 31.47 -11.31
CA LEU A 206 -5.21 30.96 -10.64
C LEU A 206 -5.48 29.56 -10.09
N ASP A 207 -4.50 28.68 -10.26
CA ASP A 207 -4.56 27.34 -9.72
C ASP A 207 -4.58 27.34 -8.18
N THR A 208 -5.11 26.28 -7.56
CA THR A 208 -5.07 26.14 -6.10
C THR A 208 -3.79 25.45 -5.66
N CYS A 209 -3.01 26.11 -4.81
CA CYS A 209 -1.66 25.68 -4.42
C CYS A 209 -1.62 24.46 -3.49
N ARG A 210 -0.59 23.63 -3.69
CA ARG A 210 -0.22 22.47 -2.87
C ARG A 210 1.32 22.42 -2.74
N ARG A 211 1.88 23.32 -1.92
CA ARG A 211 3.32 23.30 -1.59
C ARG A 211 3.69 22.21 -0.57
N TYR A 212 2.72 21.79 0.23
CA TYR A 212 2.82 20.63 1.10
C TYR A 212 1.54 19.80 1.04
N ILE A 213 1.66 18.53 1.44
CA ILE A 213 0.54 17.62 1.72
C ILE A 213 0.54 17.34 3.22
N GLY A 214 -0.62 17.50 3.86
CA GLY A 214 -0.76 17.39 5.31
C GLY A 214 -0.16 18.59 6.03
N SER A 215 1.14 18.56 6.34
CA SER A 215 1.80 19.58 7.17
C SER A 215 2.93 20.33 6.46
N ASP A 216 3.15 21.59 6.84
CA ASP A 216 4.31 22.38 6.42
C ASP A 216 5.59 21.91 7.14
N SER A 217 6.04 20.70 6.81
CA SER A 217 7.20 20.01 7.40
C SER A 217 8.13 19.48 6.32
N ALA A 218 9.34 19.04 6.69
CA ALA A 218 10.28 18.46 5.73
C ALA A 218 9.69 17.26 4.96
N GLN A 219 8.80 16.49 5.59
CA GLN A 219 8.13 15.35 4.98
C GLN A 219 6.91 15.77 4.14
N GLY A 220 6.13 16.76 4.62
CA GLY A 220 4.92 17.20 3.92
C GLY A 220 5.21 18.08 2.71
N CYS A 221 6.32 18.83 2.69
CA CYS A 221 6.69 19.70 1.58
C CYS A 221 7.05 18.91 0.32
N VAL A 222 6.34 19.20 -0.78
CA VAL A 222 6.39 18.38 -2.01
C VAL A 222 7.78 18.40 -2.65
N GLY A 223 8.46 19.55 -2.59
CA GLY A 223 9.84 19.79 -3.03
C GLY A 223 10.93 19.63 -1.96
N GLY A 224 10.60 19.08 -0.78
CA GLY A 224 11.48 19.10 0.39
C GLY A 224 11.46 20.45 1.12
N LYS A 225 12.26 20.60 2.19
CA LYS A 225 12.31 21.82 3.00
C LYS A 225 13.76 22.03 3.46
N ARG A 226 14.20 23.29 3.62
CA ARG A 226 15.55 23.56 4.13
C ARG A 226 15.83 22.81 5.44
N PRO A 227 17.05 22.29 5.61
CA PRO A 227 18.20 22.39 4.69
C PRO A 227 18.19 21.38 3.53
N ASN A 228 17.27 20.42 3.52
CA ASN A 228 17.26 19.27 2.61
C ASN A 228 16.19 19.43 1.51
N MET A 229 16.49 20.27 0.52
CA MET A 229 15.66 20.40 -0.67
C MET A 229 15.80 19.16 -1.55
N LYS A 230 14.71 18.76 -2.22
CA LYS A 230 14.74 17.69 -3.21
C LYS A 230 15.03 18.28 -4.59
N GLU A 231 15.85 17.59 -5.36
CA GLU A 231 16.14 17.98 -6.74
C GLU A 231 15.21 17.24 -7.69
N PHE A 232 14.57 17.99 -8.59
CA PHE A 232 13.75 17.46 -9.66
C PHE A 232 14.19 18.07 -10.97
N THR A 233 14.26 17.28 -12.03
CA THR A 233 14.16 17.79 -13.40
C THR A 233 12.73 18.17 -13.71
N TYR A 234 12.48 18.90 -14.81
CA TYR A 234 11.12 19.22 -15.25
C TYR A 234 10.22 17.96 -15.35
N ALA A 235 10.71 16.90 -15.99
CA ALA A 235 9.95 15.66 -16.15
C ALA A 235 9.60 15.02 -14.81
N GLN A 236 10.55 15.01 -13.87
CA GLN A 236 10.34 14.47 -12.52
C GLN A 236 9.38 15.36 -11.71
N ALA A 237 9.46 16.69 -11.86
CA ALA A 237 8.56 17.64 -11.21
C ALA A 237 7.10 17.43 -11.64
N VAL A 238 6.84 17.32 -12.96
CA VAL A 238 5.52 17.02 -13.51
C VAL A 238 5.01 15.67 -12.98
N THR A 239 5.86 14.64 -13.02
CA THR A 239 5.51 13.30 -12.57
C THR A 239 5.19 13.27 -11.08
N GLU A 240 5.97 13.97 -10.26
CA GLU A 240 5.79 14.00 -8.82
C GLU A 240 4.51 14.75 -8.43
N CYS A 241 4.20 15.88 -9.07
CA CYS A 241 2.91 16.54 -8.85
C CYS A 241 1.73 15.65 -9.23
N ALA A 242 1.80 15.00 -10.39
CA ALA A 242 0.74 14.10 -10.81
C ALA A 242 0.56 12.93 -9.83
N ARG A 243 1.66 12.31 -9.40
CA ARG A 243 1.66 11.22 -8.41
C ARG A 243 1.04 11.66 -7.09
N LEU A 244 1.42 12.84 -6.60
CA LEU A 244 0.89 13.40 -5.36
C LEU A 244 -0.60 13.74 -5.48
N GLY A 245 -1.06 14.27 -6.61
CA GLY A 245 -2.48 14.56 -6.81
C GLY A 245 -3.31 13.29 -6.93
N ILE A 246 -2.86 12.30 -7.71
CA ILE A 246 -3.57 11.01 -7.79
C ILE A 246 -3.76 10.42 -6.40
N LYS A 247 -2.72 10.50 -5.56
CA LYS A 247 -2.77 10.00 -4.19
C LYS A 247 -3.66 10.85 -3.26
N HIS A 248 -3.58 12.18 -3.35
CA HIS A 248 -4.11 13.09 -2.32
C HIS A 248 -5.26 14.01 -2.79
N ASN A 249 -5.73 13.86 -4.03
CA ASN A 249 -6.77 14.70 -4.64
C ASN A 249 -7.84 13.85 -5.37
N GLY A 250 -8.33 12.81 -4.69
CA GLY A 250 -9.43 11.98 -5.19
C GLY A 250 -9.15 11.34 -6.55
N GLY A 251 -7.89 10.94 -6.81
CA GLY A 251 -7.47 10.35 -8.08
C GLY A 251 -7.18 11.36 -9.20
N LYS A 252 -7.34 12.68 -8.98
CA LYS A 252 -7.02 13.72 -9.96
C LYS A 252 -5.57 14.16 -9.83
N PRO A 253 -4.76 14.16 -10.90
CA PRO A 253 -3.37 14.59 -10.82
C PRO A 253 -3.28 16.08 -10.47
N TYR A 254 -2.26 16.47 -9.70
CA TYR A 254 -1.84 17.86 -9.65
C TYR A 254 -0.98 18.17 -10.87
N VAL A 255 -0.93 19.44 -11.23
CA VAL A 255 -0.08 19.99 -12.28
C VAL A 255 0.96 20.92 -11.67
N LEU A 256 1.95 21.35 -12.47
CA LEU A 256 2.76 22.50 -12.08
C LEU A 256 1.88 23.76 -12.05
N CYS A 257 2.11 24.63 -11.08
CA CYS A 257 1.30 25.83 -10.89
C CYS A 257 1.40 26.82 -12.05
N ASN A 258 0.29 27.46 -12.42
CA ASN A 258 0.28 28.62 -13.31
C ASN A 258 0.65 29.95 -12.60
N HIS A 259 1.17 29.89 -11.37
CA HIS A 259 1.62 31.04 -10.58
C HIS A 259 2.59 30.61 -9.47
N GLU A 260 3.12 31.58 -8.73
CA GLU A 260 4.18 31.42 -7.73
C GLU A 260 3.71 30.92 -6.36
N CYS A 261 2.41 30.80 -6.08
CA CYS A 261 1.91 30.35 -4.78
C CYS A 261 2.49 31.08 -3.56
N ASP A 262 2.66 32.41 -3.65
CA ASP A 262 3.26 33.23 -2.59
C ASP A 262 2.63 32.95 -1.21
N LYS A 263 3.49 32.79 -0.19
CA LYS A 263 3.13 32.58 1.23
C LYS A 263 2.33 31.30 1.52
N GLN A 264 2.32 30.32 0.63
CA GLN A 264 1.61 29.04 0.82
C GLN A 264 2.44 27.95 1.55
N GLY A 265 3.41 28.34 2.39
CA GLY A 265 4.22 27.41 3.18
C GLY A 265 5.51 26.90 2.52
N CYS A 266 6.19 25.99 3.22
CA CYS A 266 7.45 25.32 2.86
C CYS A 266 8.67 26.22 2.71
N LEU A 267 8.54 27.50 3.05
CA LEU A 267 9.56 28.53 2.84
C LEU A 267 9.99 28.67 1.36
N TYR A 268 9.16 28.21 0.40
CA TYR A 268 9.48 28.29 -1.03
C TYR A 268 9.52 29.71 -1.58
N ASN A 269 9.04 30.68 -0.80
CA ASN A 269 9.29 32.10 -1.04
C ASN A 269 10.78 32.43 -1.18
N GLU A 270 11.66 31.68 -0.52
CA GLU A 270 13.10 31.90 -0.58
C GLU A 270 13.81 31.05 -1.65
N PHE A 271 13.07 30.59 -2.66
CA PHE A 271 13.58 29.71 -3.71
C PHE A 271 13.03 30.06 -5.10
N PRO A 272 13.77 29.70 -6.16
CA PRO A 272 13.17 29.55 -7.47
C PRO A 272 12.16 28.39 -7.45
N VAL A 273 11.03 28.53 -8.13
CA VAL A 273 9.96 27.53 -8.19
C VAL A 273 9.62 27.13 -9.62
N TYR A 274 9.26 25.86 -9.80
CA TYR A 274 8.69 25.37 -11.06
C TYR A 274 7.30 25.99 -11.29
N THR A 275 7.01 26.37 -12.54
CA THR A 275 5.67 26.77 -12.99
C THR A 275 5.40 26.20 -14.38
N ARG A 276 4.14 26.22 -14.79
CA ARG A 276 3.73 25.96 -16.18
C ARG A 276 3.55 27.25 -17.00
N LEU A 277 4.03 28.38 -16.50
CA LEU A 277 3.97 29.65 -17.24
C LEU A 277 4.90 29.57 -18.46
N PRO A 278 4.44 29.95 -19.66
CA PRO A 278 5.28 29.95 -20.85
C PRO A 278 6.40 30.99 -20.72
N CYS A 279 7.52 30.76 -21.40
CA CYS A 279 8.64 31.71 -21.39
C CYS A 279 8.30 33.06 -22.00
N GLU A 280 7.48 33.06 -23.05
CA GLU A 280 7.02 34.21 -23.82
C GLU A 280 5.48 34.18 -23.89
#